data_AF-A0A1M7EWB9-F1
#
_entry.id   AF-A0A1M7EWB9-F1
#
_cell.length_a   1.000
_cell.length_b   1.000
_cell.length_c   1.000
_cell.angle_alpha   90.00
_cell.angle_beta   90.00
_cell.angle_gamma   90.00
#
_symmetry.space_group_name_H-M   'P 1'
#
loop_
_entity.id
_entity.type
_entity.pdbx_description
1 polymer ?
#
loop_
_entity_poly.entity_id
_entity_poly.type
_entity_poly.pdbx_seq_one_letter_code
_entity_poly.pdbx_strand_id
1 'polypeptide(L)'
;MELQISIPSRPGQICKIINPLDDKELNNVYIIAEDPQHFDDDDTIYVVALKELQRNIKHPESAAQIPVTKNKLMVVADNLEDYIESWNNS
;
A
#
# COMPACT_ATOMS: atom_id res chain seq x y z
N MET A 1 19.89 -1.57 -7.51
CA MET A 1 19.29 -0.87 -6.36
C MET A 1 18.66 -1.94 -5.51
N GLU A 2 19.20 -2.21 -4.33
CA GLU A 2 18.63 -3.22 -3.42
C GLU A 2 17.29 -2.67 -2.91
N LEU A 3 16.18 -3.31 -3.31
CA LEU A 3 14.88 -3.01 -2.74
C LEU A 3 14.90 -3.51 -1.31
N GLN A 4 15.20 -2.63 -0.37
CA GLN A 4 15.04 -2.93 1.05
C GLN A 4 13.55 -3.22 1.27
N ILE A 5 13.22 -4.47 1.60
CA ILE A 5 11.85 -4.89 1.90
C ILE A 5 11.48 -4.23 3.23
N SER A 6 10.80 -3.09 3.16
CA SER A 6 10.29 -2.39 4.34
C SER A 6 8.83 -2.77 4.54
N ILE A 7 8.54 -3.43 5.67
CA ILE A 7 7.18 -3.79 6.09
C ILE A 7 6.49 -2.51 6.61
N PRO A 8 5.19 -2.29 6.31
CA PRO A 8 4.47 -1.13 6.82
C PRO A 8 4.49 -1.07 8.36
N SER A 9 4.79 0.13 8.87
CA SER A 9 4.95 0.42 10.30
C SER A 9 4.08 1.58 10.77
N ARG A 10 3.42 2.30 9.86
CA ARG A 10 2.55 3.44 10.16
C ARG A 10 1.36 3.49 9.19
N PRO A 11 0.20 4.03 9.61
CA PRO A 11 -0.88 4.40 8.71
C PRO A 11 -0.42 5.38 7.63
N GLY A 12 -1.07 5.37 6.46
CA GLY A 12 -0.81 6.33 5.39
C GLY A 12 0.42 6.03 4.52
N GLN A 13 1.25 5.05 4.88
CA GLN A 13 2.35 4.59 4.03
C GLN A 13 1.80 4.00 2.72
N ILE A 14 2.55 4.19 1.63
CA ILE A 14 2.22 3.65 0.32
C ILE A 14 2.96 2.34 0.12
N CYS A 15 2.22 1.30 -0.23
CA CYS A 15 2.73 -0.05 -0.36
C CYS A 15 2.39 -0.70 -1.71
N LYS A 16 3.16 -1.72 -2.06
CA LYS A 16 2.82 -2.71 -3.08
C LYS A 16 2.63 -4.08 -2.43
N ILE A 17 1.73 -4.87 -2.99
CA ILE A 17 1.58 -6.28 -2.60
C ILE A 17 2.65 -7.08 -3.34
N ILE A 18 3.47 -7.81 -2.58
CA ILE A 18 4.46 -8.75 -3.09
C ILE A 18 3.72 -10.02 -3.50
N ASN A 19 3.26 -10.08 -4.76
CA ASN A 19 2.68 -11.29 -5.33
C ASN A 19 3.73 -12.03 -6.18
N PRO A 20 4.18 -13.24 -5.79
CA PRO A 20 5.16 -14.00 -6.57
C PRO A 20 4.58 -14.62 -7.86
N LEU A 21 3.25 -14.60 -8.06
CA LEU A 21 2.59 -15.35 -9.14
C LEU A 21 1.79 -14.50 -10.15
N ASP A 22 1.76 -13.17 -10.01
CA ASP A 22 0.81 -12.36 -10.79
C ASP A 22 1.49 -11.16 -11.47
N ASP A 23 1.85 -11.36 -12.73
CA ASP A 23 2.36 -10.32 -13.63
C ASP A 23 1.29 -9.25 -13.99
N LYS A 24 0.01 -9.48 -13.70
CA LYS A 24 -1.08 -8.62 -14.20
C LYS A 24 -1.39 -7.40 -13.34
N GLU A 25 -0.99 -7.35 -12.07
CA GLU A 25 -1.35 -6.26 -11.14
C GLU A 25 -0.15 -5.57 -10.45
N LEU A 26 1.07 -5.76 -10.96
CA LEU A 26 2.34 -5.22 -10.43
C LEU A 26 2.40 -3.68 -10.27
N ASN A 27 1.44 -2.95 -10.84
CA ASN A 27 1.38 -1.49 -10.82
C ASN A 27 0.36 -0.90 -9.83
N ASN A 28 -0.46 -1.73 -9.18
CA ASN A 28 -1.36 -1.21 -8.17
C ASN A 28 -0.54 -0.84 -6.92
N VAL A 29 -0.72 0.40 -6.47
CA VAL A 29 -0.22 0.89 -5.18
C VAL A 29 -1.39 1.06 -4.24
N TYR A 30 -1.11 0.79 -2.97
CA TYR A 30 -2.09 0.74 -1.90
C TYR A 30 -1.67 1.68 -0.78
N ILE A 31 -2.62 2.21 -0.04
CA ILE A 31 -2.38 2.95 1.19
C ILE A 31 -2.79 2.10 2.38
N ILE A 32 -1.97 2.13 3.43
CA ILE A 32 -2.29 1.51 4.71
C ILE A 32 -3.37 2.34 5.41
N ALA A 33 -4.55 1.74 5.59
CA ALA A 33 -5.72 2.43 6.16
C ALA A 33 -5.80 2.33 7.69
N GLU A 34 -5.18 1.31 8.28
CA GLU A 34 -5.17 1.08 9.73
C GLU A 34 -3.77 1.22 10.34
N ASP A 35 -3.64 1.05 11.66
CA ASP A 35 -2.34 1.13 12.33
C ASP A 35 -1.65 -0.25 12.35
N PRO A 36 -0.60 -0.47 11.53
CA PRO A 36 0.04 -1.77 11.39
C PRO A 36 0.90 -2.17 12.60
N GLN A 37 1.11 -1.28 13.58
CA GLN A 37 1.88 -1.61 14.79
C GLN A 37 1.15 -2.58 15.72
N HIS A 38 -0.17 -2.68 15.62
CA HIS A 38 -0.99 -3.58 16.42
C HIS A 38 -1.07 -5.00 15.86
N PHE A 39 -0.35 -5.29 14.77
CA PHE A 39 -0.43 -6.53 14.01
C PHE A 39 0.95 -7.18 13.89
N ASP A 40 1.01 -8.49 14.07
CA ASP A 40 2.18 -9.29 13.79
C ASP A 40 2.39 -9.41 12.26
N ASP A 41 3.59 -9.78 11.82
CA ASP A 41 3.93 -9.83 10.40
C ASP A 41 3.10 -10.85 9.60
N ASP A 42 2.57 -11.87 10.27
CA ASP A 42 1.70 -12.90 9.68
C ASP A 42 0.20 -12.56 9.79
N ASP A 43 -0.15 -11.44 10.43
CA ASP A 43 -1.54 -10.99 10.53
C ASP A 43 -2.05 -10.40 9.22
N THR A 44 -3.37 -10.41 9.06
CA THR A 44 -4.06 -9.77 7.95
C THR A 44 -4.37 -8.32 8.32
N ILE A 45 -3.97 -7.40 7.45
CA ILE A 45 -4.36 -6.00 7.50
C ILE A 45 -5.09 -5.61 6.21
N TYR A 46 -5.82 -4.51 6.26
CA TYR A 46 -6.60 -3.92 5.20
C TYR A 46 -5.85 -2.76 4.56
N VAL A 47 -5.78 -2.83 3.24
CA VAL A 47 -5.20 -1.77 2.41
C VAL A 47 -6.23 -1.29 1.40
N VAL A 48 -6.08 -0.06 0.92
CA VAL A 48 -6.97 0.50 -0.10
C VAL A 48 -6.15 0.89 -1.32
N ALA A 49 -6.58 0.49 -2.51
CA ALA A 49 -5.88 0.88 -3.73
C ALA A 49 -6.05 2.39 -3.97
N LEU A 50 -4.95 3.11 -4.25
CA LEU A 50 -5.01 4.56 -4.49
C LEU A 50 -5.97 4.93 -5.64
N LYS A 51 -6.02 4.08 -6.68
CA LYS A 51 -6.96 4.24 -7.81
C LYS A 51 -8.43 4.22 -7.37
N GLU A 52 -8.77 3.41 -6.36
CA GLU A 52 -10.13 3.31 -5.83
C GLU A 52 -10.48 4.53 -4.98
N LEU A 53 -9.52 5.05 -4.19
CA LEU A 53 -9.70 6.32 -3.49
C LEU A 53 -9.90 7.48 -4.45
N GLN A 54 -9.13 7.53 -5.56
CA GLN A 54 -9.31 8.54 -6.58
C GLN A 54 -10.68 8.46 -7.26
N ARG A 55 -11.14 7.24 -7.61
CA ARG A 55 -12.47 7.01 -8.18
C ARG A 55 -13.58 7.46 -7.25
N ASN A 56 -13.38 7.28 -5.94
CA ASN A 56 -14.33 7.61 -4.90
C ASN A 56 -13.95 8.89 -4.13
N ILE A 57 -13.27 9.86 -4.75
CA ILE A 57 -12.73 11.04 -4.03
C ILE A 57 -13.78 11.85 -3.26
N LYS A 58 -15.05 11.83 -3.70
CA LYS A 58 -16.18 12.48 -3.00
C LYS A 58 -16.68 11.68 -1.79
N HIS A 59 -16.47 10.36 -1.79
CA HIS A 59 -16.90 9.40 -0.78
C HIS A 59 -15.80 8.34 -0.54
N PRO A 60 -14.62 8.73 -0.01
CA PRO A 60 -13.47 7.82 0.11
C PRO A 60 -13.77 6.54 0.91
N GLU A 61 -14.72 6.61 1.84
CA GLU A 61 -15.23 5.48 2.62
C GLU A 61 -15.88 4.37 1.78
N SER A 62 -16.27 4.68 0.54
CA SER A 62 -16.84 3.70 -0.40
C SER A 62 -15.76 2.90 -1.16
N ALA A 63 -14.49 3.26 -1.01
CA ALA A 63 -13.39 2.52 -1.64
C ALA A 63 -13.25 1.12 -1.02
N ALA A 64 -13.08 0.12 -1.87
CA ALA A 64 -12.95 -1.26 -1.43
C ALA A 64 -11.66 -1.46 -0.61
N GLN A 65 -11.82 -2.05 0.58
CA GLN A 65 -10.71 -2.51 1.41
C GLN A 65 -10.29 -3.92 1.00
N ILE A 66 -8.99 -4.14 0.90
CA ILE A 66 -8.41 -5.39 0.43
C ILE A 66 -7.62 -6.02 1.60
N PRO A 67 -8.00 -7.22 2.06
CA PRO A 67 -7.25 -7.93 3.09
C PRO A 67 -5.95 -8.50 2.52
N VAL A 68 -4.83 -8.24 3.18
CA VAL A 68 -3.48 -8.69 2.79
C VAL A 68 -2.68 -9.07 4.04
N THR A 69 -1.90 -10.14 3.98
CA THR A 69 -0.95 -10.48 5.05
C THR A 69 0.15 -9.42 5.13
N LYS A 70 0.46 -8.90 6.32
CA LYS A 70 1.38 -7.77 6.52
C LYS A 70 2.76 -8.00 5.89
N ASN A 71 3.33 -9.20 6.02
CA ASN A 71 4.61 -9.57 5.40
C ASN A 71 4.59 -9.65 3.86
N LYS A 72 3.42 -9.55 3.23
CA LYS A 72 3.25 -9.46 1.78
C LYS A 72 3.18 -8.02 1.29
N LEU A 73 3.40 -7.03 2.16
CA LEU A 73 3.42 -5.63 1.78
C LEU A 73 4.85 -5.09 1.77
N MET A 74 5.16 -4.32 0.74
CA MET A 74 6.42 -3.58 0.60
C MET A 74 6.11 -2.10 0.55
N VAL A 75 6.62 -1.32 1.50
CA VAL A 75 6.55 0.14 1.48
C VAL A 75 7.39 0.67 0.30
N VAL A 76 6.76 1.53 -0.50
CA VAL A 76 7.39 2.23 -1.63
C VAL A 76 7.50 3.73 -1.41
N ALA A 77 6.75 4.28 -0.45
CA ALA A 77 6.86 5.67 0.00
C ALA A 77 6.27 5.83 1.42
N ASP A 78 6.78 6.78 2.20
CA ASP A 78 6.30 7.02 3.56
C ASP A 78 4.93 7.72 3.59
N ASN A 79 4.58 8.45 2.54
CA ASN A 79 3.29 9.11 2.38
C ASN A 79 2.97 9.35 0.88
N LEU A 80 1.80 9.93 0.60
CA LEU A 80 1.34 10.20 -0.76
C LEU A 80 2.16 11.27 -1.49
N GLU A 81 2.66 12.28 -0.77
CA GLU A 81 3.49 13.35 -1.34
C GLU A 81 4.82 12.77 -1.84
N ASP A 82 5.52 12.04 -0.98
CA ASP A 82 6.77 11.33 -1.32
C ASP A 82 6.56 10.39 -2.52
N TYR A 83 5.42 9.70 -2.58
CA TYR A 83 5.09 8.83 -3.70
C TYR A 83 4.95 9.60 -5.02
N ILE A 84 4.21 10.72 -5.01
CA ILE A 84 4.01 11.57 -6.19
C ILE A 84 5.34 12.20 -6.62
N GLU A 85 6.16 12.67 -5.68
CA GLU A 85 7.48 13.22 -5.96
C GLU A 85 8.41 12.17 -6.59
N SER A 86 8.39 10.92 -6.10
CA SER A 86 9.20 9.83 -6.66
C SER A 86 8.87 9.55 -8.13
N TRP A 87 7.60 9.74 -8.52
CA TRP A 87 7.15 9.54 -9.89
C TRP A 87 7.56 10.69 -10.82
N ASN A 88 7.55 11.93 -10.32
CA ASN A 88 7.93 13.11 -11.11
C ASN A 88 9.44 13.29 -11.26
N ASN A 89 10.23 12.74 -10.33
CA ASN A 89 11.69 12.83 -10.33
C ASN A 89 12.39 11.58 -10.90
N SER A 90 11.63 10.60 -11.41
CA SER A 90 12.15 9.38 -12.06
C SER A 90 12.40 9.55 -13.56
#